data_AF-A0A929A2K8-F1
#
_entry.id   AF-A0A929A2K8-F1
#
_cell.length_a   1.000
_cell.length_b   1.000
_cell.length_c   1.000
_cell.angle_alpha   90.00
_cell.angle_beta   90.00
_cell.angle_gamma   90.00
#
_symmetry.space_group_name_H-M   'P 1'
#
loop_
_entity.id
_entity.type
_entity.pdbx_description
1 polymer ?
#
loop_
_entity_poly.entity_id
_entity_poly.type
_entity_poly.pdbx_seq_one_letter_code
_entity_poly.pdbx_strand_id
1 'polypeptide(L)'
;MSYSFLSRSRLSRSRLLVSIVKNLRDSLRSLFADLLSQKRYQWLSITTLEDKDYLQRFKYFAFGSDETIRVDTPPVTEDAVTWEFKGRLGEYVVPAPKVAAIKHVELVGPYATGFDAQGGLIWETALPQFYGVKPSISVRSLAQKFKSATFDRTHSSARHVELAASLLNPWHTNYFHWCLDCLTKLEGIEHFSKMTGLNPQIIVGSQPTRWQLESLSLLGYSSEQLIRWPSSANQLRVDQLVVSSFRRASPQGISPSVCRFLRDRCLANISEHSIAHADAFSKRVLISRRKANRRRVVNEEELADALAPLGFQTYVLEDLSFADQVRLFAQAEFVIGPHGAGMTNMIFAHDLSVVEFFSGNCSYFQPIFFSLSQALNFRHGYVVGEKERLGNLSHVENICIDPQKMLNVVKRLL
;
A
#
# COMPACT_ATOMS: atom_id res chain seq x y z
N MET A 1 25.84 39.09 38.91
CA MET A 1 25.92 37.73 38.33
C MET A 1 24.68 37.50 37.50
N SER A 2 24.87 37.44 36.18
CA SER A 2 23.87 37.65 35.15
C SER A 2 23.61 36.31 34.45
N TYR A 3 22.48 35.67 34.72
CA TYR A 3 22.02 34.48 33.99
C TYR A 3 20.49 34.50 33.89
N SER A 4 19.93 35.27 32.96
CA SER A 4 18.51 35.10 32.57
C SER A 4 18.13 35.51 31.13
N PHE A 5 19.10 35.84 30.25
CA PHE A 5 18.77 36.39 28.92
C PHE A 5 18.96 35.45 27.71
N LEU A 6 19.33 34.18 27.90
CA LEU A 6 19.68 33.27 26.78
C LEU A 6 18.65 32.18 26.42
N SER A 7 17.54 32.01 27.14
CA SER A 7 16.57 30.93 26.84
C SER A 7 15.39 31.36 25.95
N ARG A 8 15.06 32.65 25.84
CA ARG A 8 13.91 33.14 25.04
C ARG A 8 14.23 33.34 23.55
N SER A 9 15.50 33.45 23.15
CA SER A 9 15.88 33.70 21.75
C SER A 9 15.94 32.42 20.88
N ARG A 10 16.20 31.24 21.47
CA ARG A 10 16.23 29.95 20.73
C ARG A 10 14.83 29.40 20.42
N LEU A 11 13.86 29.58 21.31
CA LEU A 11 12.45 29.17 21.11
C LEU A 11 11.69 30.08 20.13
N SER A 12 12.06 31.35 20.04
CA SER A 12 11.52 32.30 19.06
C SER A 12 12.06 32.01 17.65
N ARG A 13 13.37 31.74 17.50
CA ARG A 13 13.98 31.39 16.21
C ARG A 13 13.48 30.06 15.64
N SER A 14 13.20 29.06 16.47
CA SER A 14 12.64 27.77 15.99
C SER A 14 11.20 27.88 15.52
N ARG A 15 10.35 28.66 16.21
CA ARG A 15 8.98 28.96 15.77
C ARG A 15 8.96 29.84 14.52
N LEU A 16 9.89 30.78 14.40
CA LEU A 16 10.05 31.61 13.20
C LEU A 16 10.52 30.77 12.00
N LEU A 17 11.48 29.85 12.18
CA LEU A 17 11.91 28.91 11.13
C LEU A 17 10.78 27.97 10.72
N VAL A 18 10.02 27.41 11.67
CA VAL A 18 8.87 26.54 11.36
C VAL A 18 7.78 27.32 10.62
N SER A 19 7.52 28.57 11.01
CA SER A 19 6.57 29.47 10.35
C SER A 19 7.05 29.86 8.93
N ILE A 20 8.33 30.19 8.77
CA ILE A 20 8.94 30.51 7.47
C ILE A 20 8.93 29.29 6.54
N VAL A 21 9.26 28.10 7.04
CA VAL A 21 9.19 26.83 6.28
C VAL A 21 7.75 26.48 5.92
N LYS A 22 6.79 26.72 6.82
CA LYS A 22 5.36 26.52 6.56
C LYS A 22 4.83 27.50 5.52
N ASN A 23 5.16 28.79 5.64
CA ASN A 23 4.78 29.82 4.67
C ASN A 23 5.45 29.63 3.31
N LEU A 24 6.71 29.20 3.25
CA LEU A 24 7.37 28.78 2.00
C LEU A 24 6.66 27.57 1.39
N ARG A 25 6.30 26.58 2.21
CA ARG A 25 5.59 25.39 1.74
C ARG A 25 4.18 25.70 1.23
N ASP A 26 3.47 26.61 1.88
CA ASP A 26 2.11 27.01 1.51
C ASP A 26 2.11 27.98 0.32
N SER A 27 3.09 28.87 0.22
CA SER A 27 3.31 29.73 -0.95
C SER A 27 3.78 28.93 -2.17
N LEU A 28 4.65 27.94 -1.98
CA LEU A 28 4.99 26.97 -3.03
C LEU A 28 3.74 26.19 -3.43
N ARG A 29 2.94 25.69 -2.48
CA ARG A 29 1.68 24.99 -2.78
C ARG A 29 0.69 25.84 -3.56
N SER A 30 0.57 27.14 -3.29
CA SER A 30 -0.33 28.01 -4.07
C SER A 30 0.21 28.24 -5.48
N LEU A 31 1.52 28.48 -5.64
CA LEU A 31 2.18 28.56 -6.94
C LEU A 31 2.02 27.25 -7.73
N PHE A 32 2.05 26.10 -7.04
CA PHE A 32 1.84 24.77 -7.63
C PHE A 32 0.38 24.49 -7.96
N ALA A 33 -0.56 24.95 -7.14
CA ALA A 33 -1.99 24.90 -7.43
C ALA A 33 -2.30 25.73 -8.69
N ASP A 34 -1.65 26.87 -8.87
CA ASP A 34 -1.72 27.69 -10.08
C ASP A 34 -1.06 27.00 -11.28
N LEU A 35 0.10 26.37 -11.11
CA LEU A 35 0.77 25.60 -12.16
C LEU A 35 -0.05 24.39 -12.64
N LEU A 36 -0.78 23.74 -11.73
CA LEU A 36 -1.70 22.64 -12.04
C LEU A 36 -3.05 23.15 -12.57
N SER A 37 -3.49 24.36 -12.21
CA SER A 37 -4.75 24.97 -12.66
C SER A 37 -4.63 25.64 -14.04
N GLN A 38 -3.44 26.09 -14.43
CA GLN A 38 -3.17 26.83 -15.68
C GLN A 38 -3.22 25.99 -16.98
N LYS A 39 -3.98 24.89 -17.05
CA LYS A 39 -4.13 24.04 -18.27
C LYS A 39 -2.80 23.52 -18.86
N ARG A 40 -1.68 23.58 -18.12
CA ARG A 40 -0.34 23.34 -18.66
C ARG A 40 0.07 21.87 -18.67
N TYR A 41 -0.63 21.02 -17.91
CA TYR A 41 -0.44 19.57 -17.89
C TYR A 41 -1.75 18.88 -18.26
N GLN A 42 -1.79 18.25 -19.43
CA GLN A 42 -2.82 17.24 -19.71
C GLN A 42 -2.52 16.00 -18.86
N TRP A 43 -3.54 15.24 -18.50
CA TRP A 43 -3.37 13.97 -17.79
C TRP A 43 -3.96 12.84 -18.61
N LEU A 44 -3.24 11.74 -18.57
CA LEU A 44 -3.58 10.49 -19.19
C LEU A 44 -3.92 9.50 -18.10
N SER A 45 -5.09 8.87 -18.16
CA SER A 45 -5.37 7.66 -17.39
C SER A 45 -5.86 6.58 -18.32
N ILE A 46 -5.25 5.41 -18.26
CA ILE A 46 -5.70 4.26 -19.04
C ILE A 46 -7.10 3.79 -18.60
N THR A 47 -7.58 4.23 -17.44
CA THR A 47 -8.90 3.87 -16.91
C THR A 47 -10.03 4.77 -17.41
N THR A 48 -9.76 6.06 -17.64
CA THR A 48 -10.76 7.07 -18.05
C THR A 48 -10.51 7.62 -19.46
N LEU A 49 -9.59 7.02 -20.22
CA LEU A 49 -9.38 7.31 -21.63
C LEU A 49 -10.61 6.90 -22.44
N GLU A 50 -11.42 7.89 -22.82
CA GLU A 50 -12.56 7.72 -23.72
C GLU A 50 -12.19 7.91 -25.21
N ASP A 51 -11.00 8.44 -25.46
CA ASP A 51 -10.48 8.68 -26.80
C ASP A 51 -9.95 7.38 -27.42
N LYS A 52 -10.77 6.76 -28.28
CA LYS A 52 -10.42 5.54 -29.01
C LYS A 52 -9.22 5.74 -29.93
N ASP A 53 -9.03 6.92 -30.51
CA ASP A 53 -7.89 7.21 -31.40
C ASP A 53 -6.59 7.30 -30.59
N TYR A 54 -6.67 7.82 -29.36
CA TYR A 54 -5.55 7.78 -28.43
C TYR A 54 -5.21 6.34 -28.00
N LEU A 55 -6.21 5.52 -27.65
CA LEU A 55 -6.00 4.11 -27.28
C LEU A 55 -5.38 3.27 -28.39
N GLN A 56 -5.70 3.55 -29.67
CA GLN A 56 -5.06 2.88 -30.81
C GLN A 56 -3.56 3.17 -30.95
N ARG A 57 -3.06 4.27 -30.37
CA ARG A 57 -1.63 4.61 -30.40
C ARG A 57 -0.78 3.75 -29.47
N PHE A 58 -1.43 3.02 -28.55
CA PHE A 58 -0.77 2.20 -27.54
C PHE A 58 -1.22 0.74 -27.67
N LYS A 59 -0.33 -0.19 -27.27
CA LYS A 59 -0.76 -1.56 -27.04
C LYS A 59 -1.59 -1.58 -25.76
N TYR A 60 -2.92 -1.51 -25.89
CA TYR A 60 -3.88 -1.46 -24.80
C TYR A 60 -4.69 -2.76 -24.73
N PHE A 61 -4.88 -3.27 -23.52
CA PHE A 61 -5.68 -4.45 -23.25
C PHE A 61 -6.57 -4.19 -22.03
N ALA A 62 -7.88 -4.42 -22.17
CA ALA A 62 -8.77 -4.64 -21.06
C ALA A 62 -8.98 -6.16 -20.92
N PHE A 63 -8.96 -6.68 -19.69
CA PHE A 63 -9.07 -8.10 -19.43
C PHE A 63 -9.84 -8.36 -18.14
N GLY A 64 -10.22 -9.62 -17.90
CA GLY A 64 -11.09 -9.96 -16.77
C GLY A 64 -12.48 -9.32 -16.91
N SER A 65 -13.10 -9.06 -15.76
CA SER A 65 -14.42 -8.43 -15.66
C SER A 65 -14.43 -7.43 -14.51
N ASP A 66 -15.44 -6.57 -14.50
CA ASP A 66 -15.77 -5.79 -13.31
C ASP A 66 -16.05 -6.75 -12.13
N GLU A 67 -15.69 -6.32 -10.92
CA GLU A 67 -15.92 -7.06 -9.69
C GLU A 67 -16.75 -6.21 -8.74
N THR A 68 -17.89 -6.75 -8.33
CA THR A 68 -18.76 -6.13 -7.34
C THR A 68 -18.42 -6.67 -5.95
N ILE A 69 -18.07 -5.77 -5.05
CA ILE A 69 -17.80 -6.05 -3.64
C ILE A 69 -18.94 -5.48 -2.83
N ARG A 70 -19.58 -6.33 -2.03
CA ARG A 70 -20.61 -5.92 -1.10
C ARG A 70 -20.03 -5.91 0.31
N VAL A 71 -20.12 -4.78 0.99
CA VAL A 71 -19.71 -4.61 2.39
C VAL A 71 -20.96 -4.37 3.21
N ASP A 72 -21.40 -5.41 3.92
CA ASP A 72 -22.56 -5.35 4.81
C ASP A 72 -22.13 -5.00 6.24
N THR A 73 -23.09 -4.84 7.16
CA THR A 73 -22.79 -4.50 8.57
C THR A 73 -21.92 -5.58 9.22
N PRO A 74 -20.89 -5.21 10.01
CA PRO A 74 -20.05 -6.19 10.70
C PRO A 74 -20.91 -7.15 11.55
N PRO A 75 -20.81 -8.48 11.34
CA PRO A 75 -21.76 -9.42 11.90
C PRO A 75 -21.53 -9.72 13.39
N VAL A 76 -20.31 -9.49 13.91
CA VAL A 76 -19.91 -9.96 15.25
C VAL A 76 -19.05 -8.93 15.98
N THR A 77 -19.67 -8.18 16.90
CA THR A 77 -18.97 -7.18 17.73
C THR A 77 -19.56 -7.14 19.14
N GLU A 78 -18.75 -6.80 20.14
CA GLU A 78 -19.24 -6.34 21.46
C GLU A 78 -19.39 -4.81 21.49
N ASP A 79 -18.65 -4.12 20.62
CA ASP A 79 -18.69 -2.67 20.49
C ASP A 79 -19.74 -2.23 19.47
N ALA A 80 -20.36 -1.06 19.70
CA ALA A 80 -21.25 -0.45 18.75
C ALA A 80 -20.54 -0.16 17.41
N VAL A 81 -21.21 -0.45 16.29
CA VAL A 81 -20.72 -0.13 14.94
C VAL A 81 -20.50 1.38 14.81
N THR A 82 -19.24 1.77 14.69
CA THR A 82 -18.86 3.18 14.62
C THR A 82 -19.19 3.79 13.24
N TRP A 83 -19.15 5.12 13.15
CA TRP A 83 -19.44 5.82 11.89
C TRP A 83 -18.40 5.50 10.80
N GLU A 84 -17.18 5.16 11.18
CA GLU A 84 -16.10 4.76 10.26
C GLU A 84 -16.42 3.44 9.55
N PHE A 85 -17.04 2.48 10.24
CA PHE A 85 -17.57 1.26 9.63
C PHE A 85 -18.79 1.55 8.78
N LYS A 86 -19.73 2.36 9.28
CA LYS A 86 -20.94 2.75 8.52
C LYS A 86 -20.60 3.42 7.19
N GLY A 87 -19.55 4.25 7.18
CA GLY A 87 -19.04 4.89 5.96
C GLY A 87 -18.40 3.93 4.95
N ARG A 88 -18.24 2.64 5.28
CA ARG A 88 -17.76 1.60 4.36
C ARG A 88 -18.86 0.66 3.89
N LEU A 89 -20.10 0.85 4.34
CA LEU A 89 -21.19 -0.02 3.93
C LEU A 89 -21.63 0.32 2.51
N GLY A 90 -22.07 -0.71 1.80
CA GLY A 90 -22.62 -0.58 0.46
C GLY A 90 -21.89 -1.43 -0.57
N GLU A 91 -22.16 -1.11 -1.82
CA GLU A 91 -21.64 -1.82 -2.97
C GLU A 91 -20.54 -1.01 -3.65
N TYR A 92 -19.43 -1.67 -3.95
CA TYR A 92 -18.27 -1.10 -4.63
C TYR A 92 -17.96 -1.89 -5.88
N VAL A 93 -17.91 -1.19 -7.02
CA VAL A 93 -17.50 -1.79 -8.30
C VAL A 93 -16.03 -1.49 -8.52
N VAL A 94 -15.21 -2.53 -8.54
CA VAL A 94 -13.83 -2.47 -9.03
C VAL A 94 -13.88 -2.75 -10.52
N PRO A 95 -13.50 -1.79 -11.39
CA PRO A 95 -13.58 -1.98 -12.83
C PRO A 95 -12.59 -3.07 -13.30
N ALA A 96 -12.92 -3.66 -14.43
CA ALA A 96 -12.07 -4.64 -15.10
C ALA A 96 -10.66 -4.09 -15.29
N PRO A 97 -9.62 -4.89 -15.04
CA PRO A 97 -8.26 -4.43 -15.16
C PRO A 97 -7.89 -4.04 -16.60
N LYS A 98 -7.06 -3.01 -16.69
CA LYS A 98 -6.57 -2.44 -17.93
C LYS A 98 -5.06 -2.33 -17.87
N VAL A 99 -4.40 -2.59 -18.99
CA VAL A 99 -2.95 -2.40 -19.15
C VAL A 99 -2.65 -1.74 -20.49
N ALA A 100 -1.68 -0.83 -20.51
CA ALA A 100 -1.21 -0.20 -21.74
C ALA A 100 0.31 -0.03 -21.76
N ALA A 101 0.93 -0.08 -22.94
CA ALA A 101 2.32 0.34 -23.14
C ALA A 101 2.38 1.75 -23.74
N ILE A 102 2.88 2.71 -22.97
CA ILE A 102 3.01 4.12 -23.35
C ILE A 102 4.42 4.38 -23.88
N LYS A 103 4.53 4.98 -25.06
CA LYS A 103 5.82 5.25 -25.71
C LYS A 103 6.49 6.52 -25.21
N HIS A 104 7.83 6.51 -25.18
CA HIS A 104 8.71 7.64 -24.90
C HIS A 104 8.36 8.37 -23.59
N VAL A 105 8.38 7.62 -22.50
CA VAL A 105 8.00 8.10 -21.17
C VAL A 105 9.22 8.59 -20.40
N GLU A 106 9.04 9.71 -19.72
CA GLU A 106 9.98 10.23 -18.75
C GLU A 106 9.45 10.01 -17.33
N LEU A 107 10.14 9.17 -16.56
CA LEU A 107 9.87 9.00 -15.13
C LEU A 107 10.73 10.00 -14.35
N VAL A 108 10.13 10.73 -13.41
CA VAL A 108 10.82 11.76 -12.62
C VAL A 108 10.45 11.76 -11.14
N GLY A 109 11.35 12.30 -10.33
CA GLY A 109 11.15 12.51 -8.91
C GLY A 109 11.36 11.24 -8.07
N PRO A 110 11.14 11.34 -6.74
CA PRO A 110 11.47 10.26 -5.81
C PRO A 110 10.61 9.00 -5.97
N TYR A 111 9.50 9.07 -6.73
CA TYR A 111 8.50 8.01 -6.86
C TYR A 111 8.28 7.58 -8.30
N ALA A 112 9.17 7.96 -9.22
CA ALA A 112 9.06 7.65 -10.65
C ALA A 112 7.71 8.05 -11.25
N THR A 113 7.31 9.31 -11.04
CA THR A 113 6.10 9.86 -11.67
C THR A 113 6.34 9.99 -13.17
N GLY A 114 5.49 9.36 -13.98
CA GLY A 114 5.62 9.28 -15.42
C GLY A 114 4.93 10.41 -16.16
N PHE A 115 5.61 10.91 -17.19
CA PHE A 115 5.09 11.88 -18.14
C PHE A 115 5.28 11.35 -19.55
N ASP A 116 4.25 11.46 -20.39
CA ASP A 116 4.31 11.05 -21.79
C ASP A 116 5.17 12.03 -22.64
N ALA A 117 5.32 11.72 -23.93
CA ALA A 117 6.08 12.53 -24.88
C ALA A 117 5.57 13.97 -25.06
N GLN A 118 4.30 14.22 -24.74
CA GLN A 118 3.66 15.54 -24.81
C GLN A 118 3.77 16.29 -23.47
N GLY A 119 4.39 15.67 -22.46
CA GLY A 119 4.49 16.20 -21.10
C GLY A 119 3.24 15.97 -20.26
N GLY A 120 2.30 15.15 -20.73
CA GLY A 120 1.10 14.78 -19.99
C GLY A 120 1.40 13.81 -18.86
N LEU A 121 0.77 14.00 -17.70
CA LEU A 121 0.94 13.12 -16.54
C LEU A 121 0.30 11.75 -16.81
N ILE A 122 1.04 10.67 -16.57
CA ILE A 122 0.49 9.30 -16.59
C ILE A 122 -0.07 8.98 -15.20
N TRP A 123 -1.38 8.95 -15.08
CA TRP A 123 -2.11 8.93 -13.82
C TRP A 123 -1.75 7.74 -12.92
N GLU A 124 -1.62 6.55 -13.49
CA GLU A 124 -1.34 5.30 -12.78
C GLU A 124 0.08 5.25 -12.16
N THR A 125 0.92 6.24 -12.47
CA THR A 125 2.28 6.41 -11.89
C THR A 125 2.33 7.42 -10.73
N ALA A 126 1.27 8.19 -10.50
CA ALA A 126 1.27 9.26 -9.49
C ALA A 126 0.82 8.74 -8.12
N LEU A 127 -0.44 8.29 -8.01
CA LEU A 127 -1.02 7.78 -6.77
C LEU A 127 -2.24 6.87 -7.04
N PRO A 128 -2.48 5.87 -6.16
CA PRO A 128 -3.75 5.14 -6.13
C PRO A 128 -4.94 6.09 -5.97
N GLN A 129 -6.01 5.86 -6.73
CA GLN A 129 -7.22 6.71 -6.86
C GLN A 129 -8.01 6.95 -5.56
N PHE A 130 -7.56 6.38 -4.44
CA PHE A 130 -8.33 6.17 -3.22
C PHE A 130 -8.59 7.39 -2.35
N TYR A 131 -7.84 8.48 -2.54
CA TYR A 131 -7.89 9.58 -1.60
C TYR A 131 -8.92 10.66 -1.96
N GLY A 132 -9.66 10.53 -3.07
CA GLY A 132 -10.55 11.60 -3.54
C GLY A 132 -9.84 12.94 -3.79
N VAL A 133 -8.50 12.93 -3.75
CA VAL A 133 -7.63 14.08 -3.97
C VAL A 133 -7.12 13.97 -5.40
N LYS A 134 -7.12 15.11 -6.10
CA LYS A 134 -6.32 15.34 -7.31
C LYS A 134 -4.91 14.73 -7.12
N PRO A 135 -4.26 14.25 -8.19
CA PRO A 135 -3.05 13.44 -8.03
C PRO A 135 -2.04 14.30 -7.26
N SER A 136 -1.64 13.85 -6.07
CA SER A 136 -0.62 14.58 -5.32
C SER A 136 0.73 14.24 -5.94
N ILE A 137 1.08 14.95 -7.01
CA ILE A 137 2.41 14.88 -7.57
C ILE A 137 3.35 15.49 -6.55
N SER A 138 4.46 14.81 -6.26
CA SER A 138 5.43 15.38 -5.32
C SER A 138 5.99 16.68 -5.90
N VAL A 139 6.10 17.73 -5.07
CA VAL A 139 6.71 19.02 -5.44
C VAL A 139 8.11 18.81 -6.06
N ARG A 140 8.83 17.79 -5.57
CA ARG A 140 10.13 17.39 -6.12
C ARG A 140 10.02 16.84 -7.54
N SER A 141 9.04 15.98 -7.82
CA SER A 141 8.78 15.45 -9.17
C SER A 141 8.46 16.58 -10.15
N LEU A 142 7.62 17.54 -9.76
CA LEU A 142 7.29 18.71 -10.59
C LEU A 142 8.51 19.59 -10.84
N ALA A 143 9.23 19.98 -9.77
CA ALA A 143 10.42 20.81 -9.90
C ALA A 143 11.48 20.14 -10.78
N GLN A 144 11.62 18.82 -10.68
CA GLN A 144 12.52 18.05 -11.52
C GLN A 144 12.07 17.98 -12.99
N LYS A 145 10.76 17.81 -13.24
CA LYS A 145 10.22 17.88 -14.60
C LYS A 145 10.45 19.24 -15.25
N PHE A 146 10.30 20.33 -14.49
CA PHE A 146 10.62 21.67 -14.98
C PHE A 146 12.09 21.80 -15.33
N LYS A 147 12.98 21.34 -14.46
CA LYS A 147 14.43 21.32 -14.74
C LYS A 147 14.75 20.52 -16.01
N SER A 148 14.15 19.35 -16.20
CA SER A 148 14.40 18.52 -17.38
C SER A 148 13.80 19.10 -18.66
N ALA A 149 12.68 19.84 -18.59
CA ALA A 149 12.12 20.54 -19.74
C ALA A 149 12.95 21.76 -20.16
N THR A 150 13.60 22.43 -19.21
CA THR A 150 14.51 23.58 -19.48
C THR A 150 15.91 23.18 -19.90
N PHE A 151 16.34 21.96 -19.56
CA PHE A 151 17.64 21.43 -19.92
C PHE A 151 17.48 20.63 -21.22
N ASP A 152 17.85 21.26 -22.33
CA ASP A 152 17.58 20.83 -23.69
C ASP A 152 17.97 19.37 -24.00
N ARG A 153 17.32 18.81 -25.02
CA ARG A 153 17.33 17.43 -25.55
C ARG A 153 18.70 16.84 -25.93
N THR A 154 19.80 17.54 -25.67
CA THR A 154 21.13 17.26 -26.21
C THR A 154 22.10 16.58 -25.23
N HIS A 155 21.71 16.33 -23.98
CA HIS A 155 22.54 15.57 -23.03
C HIS A 155 21.88 14.26 -22.56
N SER A 156 22.43 13.17 -23.12
CA SER A 156 22.08 11.76 -23.01
C SER A 156 22.58 11.09 -21.72
N SER A 157 22.50 11.75 -20.56
CA SER A 157 22.96 11.14 -19.30
C SER A 157 21.86 10.42 -18.51
N ALA A 158 20.60 10.59 -18.89
CA ALA A 158 19.51 9.82 -18.31
C ALA A 158 19.63 8.35 -18.76
N ARG A 159 19.75 7.44 -17.78
CA ARG A 159 19.72 6.00 -18.04
C ARG A 159 18.47 5.69 -18.86
N HIS A 160 18.70 5.00 -19.97
CA HIS A 160 17.69 4.66 -20.96
C HIS A 160 17.33 3.19 -20.80
N VAL A 161 16.04 2.89 -20.90
CA VAL A 161 15.48 1.55 -20.76
C VAL A 161 14.46 1.33 -21.86
N GLU A 162 14.57 0.23 -22.59
CA GLU A 162 13.70 -0.05 -23.73
C GLU A 162 12.26 -0.32 -23.29
N LEU A 163 12.06 -1.29 -22.39
CA LEU A 163 10.74 -1.72 -21.95
C LEU A 163 10.72 -1.94 -20.44
N ALA A 164 9.87 -1.21 -19.73
CA ALA A 164 9.77 -1.32 -18.28
C ALA A 164 8.35 -1.16 -17.76
N ALA A 165 8.13 -1.60 -16.52
CA ALA A 165 6.96 -1.28 -15.71
C ALA A 165 7.43 -0.75 -14.35
N SER A 166 6.66 0.16 -13.72
CA SER A 166 7.02 0.74 -12.43
C SER A 166 6.10 0.28 -11.30
N LEU A 167 6.70 -0.27 -10.24
CA LEU A 167 6.02 -0.57 -8.99
C LEU A 167 6.11 0.58 -7.97
N LEU A 168 6.77 1.68 -8.32
CA LEU A 168 6.93 2.81 -7.42
C LEU A 168 5.65 3.63 -7.29
N ASN A 169 5.43 4.06 -6.04
CA ASN A 169 4.47 5.08 -5.65
C ASN A 169 4.94 5.70 -4.32
N PRO A 170 4.38 6.82 -3.84
CA PRO A 170 4.75 7.46 -2.58
C PRO A 170 4.73 6.59 -1.30
N TRP A 171 4.04 5.45 -1.31
CA TRP A 171 3.88 4.56 -0.15
C TRP A 171 4.49 3.17 -0.37
N HIS A 172 5.32 2.98 -1.40
CA HIS A 172 5.88 1.67 -1.76
C HIS A 172 6.69 1.02 -0.63
N THR A 173 7.18 1.79 0.35
CA THR A 173 7.92 1.29 1.53
C THR A 173 7.00 0.79 2.66
N ASN A 174 5.70 1.04 2.57
CA ASN A 174 4.71 0.52 3.50
C ASN A 174 4.21 -0.85 3.01
N TYR A 175 4.23 -1.84 3.90
CA TYR A 175 3.88 -3.23 3.57
C TYR A 175 2.49 -3.39 2.95
N PHE A 176 1.47 -2.70 3.48
CA PHE A 176 0.10 -2.75 2.94
C PHE A 176 0.05 -2.25 1.51
N HIS A 177 0.64 -1.07 1.25
CA HIS A 177 0.65 -0.45 -0.07
C HIS A 177 1.53 -1.23 -1.04
N TRP A 178 2.63 -1.84 -0.58
CA TRP A 178 3.41 -2.73 -1.42
C TRP A 178 2.58 -3.91 -1.91
N CYS A 179 1.94 -4.65 -1.00
CA CYS A 179 1.17 -5.83 -1.38
C CYS A 179 -0.05 -5.48 -2.24
N LEU A 180 -0.77 -4.40 -1.91
CA LEU A 180 -2.07 -4.13 -2.49
C LEU A 180 -2.11 -3.03 -3.56
N ASP A 181 -1.06 -2.20 -3.69
CA ASP A 181 -0.98 -1.13 -4.71
C ASP A 181 0.19 -1.31 -5.67
N CYS A 182 1.29 -1.95 -5.21
CA CYS A 182 2.46 -2.20 -6.04
C CYS A 182 2.34 -3.58 -6.70
N LEU A 183 2.36 -4.67 -5.91
CA LEU A 183 2.38 -6.03 -6.44
C LEU A 183 1.14 -6.38 -7.27
N THR A 184 -0.02 -5.79 -6.96
CA THR A 184 -1.25 -5.98 -7.73
C THR A 184 -1.15 -5.51 -9.17
N LYS A 185 -0.20 -4.61 -9.51
CA LYS A 185 0.05 -4.20 -10.89
C LYS A 185 0.67 -5.31 -11.74
N LEU A 186 1.29 -6.32 -11.13
CA LEU A 186 1.96 -7.42 -11.84
C LEU A 186 0.96 -8.23 -12.66
N GLU A 187 -0.28 -8.38 -12.21
CA GLU A 187 -1.33 -9.09 -12.97
C GLU A 187 -1.52 -8.47 -14.37
N GLY A 188 -1.63 -7.13 -14.47
CA GLY A 188 -1.72 -6.45 -15.75
C GLY A 188 -0.44 -6.52 -16.58
N ILE A 189 0.73 -6.45 -15.92
CA ILE A 189 2.03 -6.55 -16.57
C ILE A 189 2.25 -7.95 -17.18
N GLU A 190 1.89 -9.01 -16.45
CA GLU A 190 1.93 -10.39 -16.93
C GLU A 190 0.92 -10.60 -18.06
N HIS A 191 -0.29 -10.05 -17.94
CA HIS A 191 -1.27 -10.09 -19.03
C HIS A 191 -0.73 -9.45 -20.31
N PHE A 192 -0.13 -8.26 -20.20
CA PHE A 192 0.54 -7.60 -21.34
C PHE A 192 1.63 -8.48 -21.94
N SER A 193 2.45 -9.11 -21.10
CA SER A 193 3.55 -9.97 -21.54
C SER A 193 3.03 -11.19 -22.30
N LYS A 194 1.94 -11.80 -21.80
CA LYS A 194 1.25 -12.92 -22.45
C LYS A 194 0.67 -12.53 -23.82
N MET A 195 0.06 -11.34 -23.92
CA MET A 195 -0.58 -10.88 -25.16
C MET A 195 0.41 -10.42 -26.23
N THR A 196 1.62 -10.00 -25.83
CA THR A 196 2.58 -9.36 -26.74
C THR A 196 3.88 -10.12 -26.94
N GLY A 197 4.18 -11.11 -26.09
CA GLY A 197 5.49 -11.79 -26.03
C GLY A 197 6.63 -10.93 -25.47
N LEU A 198 6.35 -9.71 -25.01
CA LEU A 198 7.34 -8.77 -24.52
C LEU A 198 7.36 -8.73 -22.99
N ASN A 199 8.53 -8.91 -22.36
CA ASN A 199 8.67 -8.94 -20.91
C ASN A 199 9.33 -7.65 -20.39
N PRO A 200 8.57 -6.73 -19.77
CA PRO A 200 9.14 -5.50 -19.21
C PRO A 200 10.03 -5.77 -18.01
N GLN A 201 11.13 -5.03 -17.88
CA GLN A 201 11.88 -4.96 -16.64
C GLN A 201 11.07 -4.21 -15.56
N ILE A 202 11.24 -4.59 -14.30
CA ILE A 202 10.44 -4.06 -13.19
C ILE A 202 11.24 -3.02 -12.40
N ILE A 203 10.77 -1.78 -12.41
CA ILE A 203 11.38 -0.68 -11.66
C ILE A 203 10.92 -0.76 -10.20
N VAL A 204 11.90 -0.84 -9.30
CA VAL A 204 11.73 -0.90 -7.85
C VAL A 204 12.48 0.25 -7.16
N GLY A 205 12.31 0.38 -5.84
CA GLY A 205 13.03 1.36 -5.03
C GLY A 205 14.54 1.25 -5.22
N SER A 206 15.25 2.35 -4.94
CA SER A 206 16.72 2.36 -5.03
C SER A 206 17.38 1.38 -4.05
N GLN A 207 16.77 1.24 -2.87
CA GLN A 207 17.14 0.30 -1.82
C GLN A 207 15.88 -0.48 -1.40
N PRO A 208 15.45 -1.48 -2.21
CA PRO A 208 14.30 -2.28 -1.85
C PRO A 208 14.64 -3.08 -0.58
N THR A 209 13.68 -3.15 0.33
CA THR A 209 13.81 -3.95 1.55
C THR A 209 13.86 -5.44 1.22
N ARG A 210 14.34 -6.23 2.19
CA ARG A 210 14.41 -7.70 2.05
C ARG A 210 13.06 -8.31 1.67
N TRP A 211 11.98 -7.95 2.36
CA TRP A 211 10.64 -8.48 2.09
C TRP A 211 10.09 -8.06 0.72
N GLN A 212 10.48 -6.89 0.18
CA GLN A 212 10.13 -6.51 -1.19
C GLN A 212 10.79 -7.43 -2.22
N LEU A 213 12.10 -7.69 -2.05
CA LEU A 213 12.84 -8.60 -2.92
C LEU A 213 12.33 -10.05 -2.82
N GLU A 214 12.11 -10.53 -1.59
CA GLU A 214 11.55 -11.87 -1.36
C GLU A 214 10.15 -12.01 -1.98
N SER A 215 9.29 -11.00 -1.85
CA SER A 215 7.95 -11.02 -2.47
C SER A 215 8.00 -11.08 -4.00
N LEU A 216 8.93 -10.36 -4.63
CA LEU A 216 9.10 -10.40 -6.09
C LEU A 216 9.66 -11.75 -6.56
N SER A 217 10.65 -12.28 -5.83
CA SER A 217 11.18 -13.62 -6.08
C SER A 217 10.08 -14.68 -6.02
N LEU A 218 9.25 -14.65 -4.98
CA LEU A 218 8.10 -15.56 -4.85
C LEU A 218 6.99 -15.33 -5.88
N LEU A 219 6.96 -14.19 -6.56
CA LEU A 219 6.07 -13.96 -7.70
C LEU A 219 6.70 -14.37 -9.04
N GLY A 220 7.95 -14.87 -9.02
CA GLY A 220 8.67 -15.36 -10.19
C GLY A 220 9.58 -14.32 -10.85
N TYR A 221 9.92 -13.23 -10.16
CA TYR A 221 10.80 -12.18 -10.67
C TYR A 221 12.21 -12.28 -10.08
N SER A 222 13.17 -12.54 -10.96
CA SER A 222 14.60 -12.62 -10.64
C SER A 222 15.26 -11.23 -10.51
N SER A 223 16.44 -11.16 -9.89
CA SER A 223 17.18 -9.90 -9.71
C SER A 223 17.54 -9.21 -11.03
N GLU A 224 17.72 -9.98 -12.10
CA GLU A 224 18.13 -9.52 -13.43
C GLU A 224 16.98 -8.78 -14.13
N GLN A 225 15.74 -9.08 -13.75
CA GLN A 225 14.55 -8.39 -14.25
C GLN A 225 14.29 -7.07 -13.52
N LEU A 226 15.02 -6.76 -12.44
CA LEU A 226 14.77 -5.59 -11.61
C LEU A 226 15.66 -4.40 -12.00
N ILE A 227 15.06 -3.22 -12.11
CA ILE A 227 15.77 -1.95 -12.24
C ILE A 227 15.62 -1.18 -10.92
N ARG A 228 16.73 -0.97 -10.22
CA ARG A 228 16.74 -0.09 -9.04
C ARG A 228 16.63 1.37 -9.48
N TRP A 229 15.72 2.10 -8.85
CA TRP A 229 15.55 3.53 -9.13
C TRP A 229 16.84 4.32 -8.93
N PRO A 230 17.27 5.16 -9.89
CA PRO A 230 18.49 5.95 -9.77
C PRO A 230 18.26 7.17 -8.86
N SER A 231 18.31 6.99 -7.54
CA SER A 231 18.02 8.08 -6.56
C SER A 231 18.90 9.33 -6.69
N SER A 232 20.10 9.23 -7.27
CA SER A 232 20.96 10.39 -7.55
C SER A 232 20.39 11.24 -8.68
N ALA A 233 19.95 10.61 -9.76
CA ALA A 233 19.37 11.27 -10.91
C ALA A 233 17.89 11.59 -10.72
N ASN A 234 17.13 10.80 -9.95
CA ASN A 234 15.67 10.81 -9.84
C ASN A 234 14.96 10.95 -11.20
N GLN A 235 15.52 10.32 -12.22
CA GLN A 235 15.03 10.42 -13.58
C GLN A 235 15.39 9.16 -14.37
N LEU A 236 14.47 8.70 -15.20
CA LEU A 236 14.68 7.59 -16.13
C LEU A 236 13.88 7.82 -17.40
N ARG A 237 14.47 7.55 -18.57
CA ARG A 237 13.75 7.54 -19.85
C ARG A 237 13.43 6.10 -20.23
N VAL A 238 12.18 5.85 -20.58
CA VAL A 238 11.69 4.53 -20.96
C VAL A 238 11.05 4.61 -22.34
N ASP A 239 11.51 3.81 -23.30
CA ASP A 239 10.93 3.83 -24.66
C ASP A 239 9.50 3.31 -24.67
N GLN A 240 9.21 2.29 -23.87
CA GLN A 240 7.86 1.79 -23.64
C GLN A 240 7.64 1.51 -22.14
N LEU A 241 6.81 2.32 -21.49
CA LEU A 241 6.37 2.06 -20.13
C LEU A 241 5.05 1.28 -20.14
N VAL A 242 5.09 0.05 -19.63
CA VAL A 242 3.90 -0.75 -19.35
C VAL A 242 3.27 -0.26 -18.05
N VAL A 243 2.00 0.11 -18.13
CA VAL A 243 1.22 0.71 -17.05
C VAL A 243 -0.04 -0.11 -16.85
N SER A 244 -0.25 -0.58 -15.62
CA SER A 244 -1.45 -1.31 -15.21
C SER A 244 -2.36 -0.41 -14.35
N SER A 245 -3.67 -0.57 -14.51
CA SER A 245 -4.67 0.06 -13.66
C SER A 245 -4.53 -0.44 -12.22
N PHE A 246 -4.89 0.41 -11.25
CA PHE A 246 -5.01 -0.04 -9.87
C PHE A 246 -6.20 -1.00 -9.71
N ARG A 247 -6.05 -2.02 -8.87
CA ARG A 247 -7.09 -3.03 -8.60
C ARG A 247 -7.93 -2.68 -7.37
N ARG A 248 -8.41 -1.43 -7.35
CA ARG A 248 -9.07 -0.82 -6.20
C ARG A 248 -10.23 0.09 -6.60
N ALA A 249 -11.25 0.18 -5.76
CA ALA A 249 -12.40 1.08 -5.90
C ALA A 249 -12.55 1.98 -4.65
N SER A 250 -12.81 3.27 -4.87
CA SER A 250 -13.09 4.20 -3.77
C SER A 250 -14.36 3.77 -3.01
N PRO A 251 -14.40 3.86 -1.66
CA PRO A 251 -13.39 4.38 -0.76
C PRO A 251 -12.48 3.29 -0.13
N GLN A 252 -12.80 1.99 -0.26
CA GLN A 252 -12.05 0.85 0.32
C GLN A 252 -12.08 -0.47 -0.48
N GLY A 253 -12.74 -0.54 -1.64
CA GLY A 253 -12.83 -1.77 -2.43
C GLY A 253 -11.46 -2.23 -2.94
N ILE A 254 -11.12 -3.50 -2.71
CA ILE A 254 -9.93 -4.16 -3.25
C ILE A 254 -10.42 -5.38 -4.02
N SER A 255 -9.98 -5.51 -5.26
CA SER A 255 -10.31 -6.66 -6.11
C SER A 255 -10.05 -7.99 -5.40
N PRO A 256 -11.06 -8.86 -5.26
CA PRO A 256 -10.86 -10.23 -4.82
C PRO A 256 -9.98 -11.02 -5.80
N SER A 257 -10.14 -10.84 -7.12
CA SER A 257 -9.35 -11.58 -8.12
C SER A 257 -7.86 -11.31 -8.01
N VAL A 258 -7.43 -10.07 -7.78
CA VAL A 258 -6.00 -9.76 -7.68
C VAL A 258 -5.39 -10.33 -6.40
N CYS A 259 -6.15 -10.35 -5.31
CA CYS A 259 -5.71 -10.98 -4.06
C CYS A 259 -5.49 -12.49 -4.29
N ARG A 260 -6.42 -13.15 -4.99
CA ARG A 260 -6.27 -14.56 -5.39
C ARG A 260 -5.08 -14.77 -6.32
N PHE A 261 -4.88 -13.90 -7.31
CA PHE A 261 -3.69 -13.94 -8.18
C PHE A 261 -2.39 -13.89 -7.37
N LEU A 262 -2.25 -12.94 -6.45
CA LEU A 262 -1.05 -12.84 -5.60
C LEU A 262 -0.88 -14.09 -4.72
N ARG A 263 -1.97 -14.57 -4.11
CA ARG A 263 -1.95 -15.77 -3.28
C ARG A 263 -1.50 -17.00 -4.07
N ASP A 264 -2.17 -17.29 -5.17
CA ASP A 264 -1.96 -18.50 -5.95
C ASP A 264 -0.53 -18.51 -6.55
N ARG A 265 -0.03 -17.35 -6.99
CA ARG A 265 1.36 -17.19 -7.46
C ARG A 265 2.38 -17.45 -6.35
N CYS A 266 2.22 -16.81 -5.19
CA CYS A 266 3.13 -17.01 -4.07
C CYS A 266 3.11 -18.46 -3.57
N LEU A 267 1.92 -19.08 -3.45
CA LEU A 267 1.80 -20.46 -2.95
C LEU A 267 2.41 -21.49 -3.91
N ALA A 268 2.22 -21.31 -5.22
CA ALA A 268 2.85 -22.17 -6.22
C ALA A 268 4.38 -22.19 -6.06
N ASN A 269 5.00 -21.00 -5.96
CA ASN A 269 6.46 -20.90 -5.88
C ASN A 269 7.03 -21.23 -4.49
N ILE A 270 6.23 -21.14 -3.43
CA ILE A 270 6.64 -21.60 -2.08
C ILE A 270 6.74 -23.12 -2.03
N SER A 271 5.83 -23.83 -2.71
CA SER A 271 5.81 -25.30 -2.73
C SER A 271 7.07 -25.90 -3.38
N GLU A 272 7.69 -25.19 -4.33
CA GLU A 272 8.95 -25.57 -4.96
C GLU A 272 10.19 -25.28 -4.11
N HIS A 273 10.10 -24.35 -3.13
CA HIS A 273 11.26 -23.83 -2.40
C HIS A 273 11.39 -24.29 -0.94
N SER A 274 10.49 -25.14 -0.42
CA SER A 274 10.62 -25.67 0.96
C SER A 274 9.66 -26.81 1.29
N ILE A 275 10.16 -28.04 1.42
CA ILE A 275 9.39 -29.20 1.88
C ILE A 275 9.49 -29.38 3.42
N ALA A 276 10.41 -28.69 4.11
CA ALA A 276 10.80 -29.07 5.48
C ALA A 276 9.99 -28.45 6.65
N HIS A 277 9.12 -27.45 6.42
CA HIS A 277 8.46 -26.70 7.51
C HIS A 277 6.94 -26.52 7.34
N ALA A 278 6.30 -27.25 6.44
CA ALA A 278 4.87 -27.10 6.17
C ALA A 278 3.98 -27.35 7.40
N ASP A 279 4.43 -28.11 8.39
CA ASP A 279 3.64 -28.44 9.59
C ASP A 279 3.96 -27.56 10.82
N ALA A 280 4.76 -26.50 10.68
CA ALA A 280 5.31 -25.78 11.85
C ALA A 280 4.43 -24.64 12.39
N PHE A 281 3.50 -24.09 11.61
CA PHE A 281 2.72 -22.91 12.01
C PHE A 281 1.36 -23.29 12.58
N SER A 282 0.94 -22.60 13.65
CA SER A 282 -0.41 -22.74 14.18
C SER A 282 -1.41 -22.15 13.21
N LYS A 283 -2.55 -22.84 13.06
CA LYS A 283 -3.71 -22.35 12.31
C LYS A 283 -4.42 -21.18 13.00
N ARG A 284 -4.15 -20.94 14.29
CA ARG A 284 -4.74 -19.86 15.08
C ARG A 284 -3.64 -18.88 15.48
N VAL A 285 -3.70 -17.70 14.90
CA VAL A 285 -2.59 -16.73 14.87
C VAL A 285 -2.97 -15.50 15.68
N LEU A 286 -2.14 -15.11 16.63
CA LEU A 286 -2.19 -13.81 17.30
C LEU A 286 -1.02 -12.96 16.80
N ILE A 287 -1.31 -11.87 16.10
CA ILE A 287 -0.28 -10.96 15.57
C ILE A 287 0.19 -10.02 16.68
N SER A 288 1.47 -10.12 17.02
CA SER A 288 2.14 -9.18 17.92
C SER A 288 2.62 -7.94 17.16
N ARG A 289 2.57 -6.80 17.85
CA ARG A 289 3.19 -5.53 17.39
C ARG A 289 4.31 -5.08 18.30
N ARG A 290 4.89 -5.96 19.13
CA ARG A 290 5.91 -5.56 20.14
C ARG A 290 7.14 -4.87 19.55
N LYS A 291 7.51 -5.15 18.29
CA LYS A 291 8.59 -4.48 17.54
C LYS A 291 8.15 -3.26 16.73
N ALA A 292 6.85 -2.94 16.69
CA ALA A 292 6.32 -1.80 15.94
C ALA A 292 6.45 -0.49 16.73
N ASN A 293 6.63 0.61 15.99
CA ASN A 293 6.78 1.95 16.58
C ASN A 293 5.48 2.54 17.17
N ARG A 294 4.31 1.95 16.89
CA ARG A 294 2.98 2.46 17.28
C ARG A 294 1.98 1.32 17.41
N ARG A 295 0.94 1.55 18.21
CA ARG A 295 -0.16 0.60 18.48
C ARG A 295 0.35 -0.73 19.03
N ARG A 296 1.24 -0.66 20.02
CA ARG A 296 1.67 -1.84 20.77
C ARG A 296 0.59 -2.23 21.76
N VAL A 297 0.44 -3.52 22.02
CA VAL A 297 -0.50 -4.04 23.02
C VAL A 297 0.21 -4.08 24.36
N VAL A 298 -0.29 -3.33 25.34
CA VAL A 298 0.41 -3.18 26.63
C VAL A 298 0.29 -4.44 27.49
N ASN A 299 -0.86 -5.10 27.42
CA ASN A 299 -1.16 -6.35 28.11
C ASN A 299 -1.14 -7.55 27.13
N GLU A 300 -0.15 -7.59 26.23
CA GLU A 300 -0.02 -8.66 25.22
C GLU A 300 0.10 -10.06 25.86
N GLU A 301 0.84 -10.18 26.96
CA GLU A 301 1.01 -11.45 27.68
C GLU A 301 -0.32 -11.95 28.25
N GLU A 302 -1.08 -11.08 28.92
CA GLU A 302 -2.42 -11.41 29.45
C GLU A 302 -3.38 -11.85 28.33
N LEU A 303 -3.34 -11.16 27.18
CA LEU A 303 -4.14 -11.51 26.02
C LEU A 303 -3.73 -12.86 25.41
N ALA A 304 -2.41 -13.12 25.32
CA ALA A 304 -1.88 -14.37 24.81
C ALA A 304 -2.24 -15.55 25.72
N ASP A 305 -2.11 -15.39 27.04
CA ASP A 305 -2.45 -16.41 28.03
C ASP A 305 -3.94 -16.77 27.99
N ALA A 306 -4.81 -15.78 27.82
CA ALA A 306 -6.25 -16.00 27.68
C ALA A 306 -6.62 -16.76 26.39
N LEU A 307 -5.88 -16.54 25.29
CA LEU A 307 -6.15 -17.14 23.98
C LEU A 307 -5.43 -18.48 23.77
N ALA A 308 -4.36 -18.77 24.53
CA ALA A 308 -3.58 -20.00 24.41
C ALA A 308 -4.42 -21.29 24.59
N PRO A 309 -5.40 -21.38 25.53
CA PRO A 309 -6.30 -22.54 25.63
C PRO A 309 -7.16 -22.78 24.39
N LEU A 310 -7.37 -21.73 23.57
CA LEU A 310 -8.05 -21.83 22.28
C LEU A 310 -7.05 -22.14 21.14
N GLY A 311 -5.80 -22.51 21.43
CA GLY A 311 -4.81 -22.90 20.43
C GLY A 311 -4.15 -21.74 19.68
N PHE A 312 -4.37 -20.50 20.10
CA PHE A 312 -3.69 -19.35 19.50
C PHE A 312 -2.20 -19.33 19.85
N GLN A 313 -1.37 -18.98 18.86
CA GLN A 313 0.05 -18.73 19.05
C GLN A 313 0.41 -17.32 18.60
N THR A 314 1.31 -16.67 19.35
CA THR A 314 1.74 -15.29 19.09
C THR A 314 2.88 -15.24 18.10
N TYR A 315 2.74 -14.42 17.05
CA TYR A 315 3.76 -14.22 16.02
C TYR A 315 4.12 -12.74 15.87
N VAL A 316 5.42 -12.45 15.82
CA VAL A 316 5.96 -11.15 15.37
C VAL A 316 6.32 -11.30 13.90
N LEU A 317 5.54 -10.67 13.02
CA LEU A 317 5.72 -10.87 11.58
C LEU A 317 7.06 -10.31 11.07
N GLU A 318 7.61 -9.30 11.76
CA GLU A 318 8.94 -8.75 11.48
C GLU A 318 10.09 -9.76 11.65
N ASP A 319 9.86 -10.86 12.38
CA ASP A 319 10.82 -11.95 12.58
C ASP A 319 10.74 -13.04 11.51
N LEU A 320 9.68 -13.01 10.68
CA LEU A 320 9.42 -14.01 9.65
C LEU A 320 9.89 -13.50 8.29
N SER A 321 10.44 -14.42 7.48
CA SER A 321 10.65 -14.15 6.05
C SER A 321 9.30 -13.91 5.36
N PHE A 322 9.28 -13.26 4.19
CA PHE A 322 8.04 -13.09 3.45
C PHE A 322 7.40 -14.45 3.11
N ALA A 323 8.21 -15.45 2.76
CA ALA A 323 7.75 -16.80 2.49
C ALA A 323 7.10 -17.46 3.72
N ASP A 324 7.67 -17.27 4.92
CA ASP A 324 7.08 -17.78 6.17
C ASP A 324 5.78 -17.06 6.53
N GLN A 325 5.69 -15.75 6.27
CA GLN A 325 4.42 -15.02 6.43
C GLN A 325 3.34 -15.57 5.49
N VAL A 326 3.68 -15.87 4.23
CA VAL A 326 2.72 -16.50 3.31
C VAL A 326 2.31 -17.88 3.82
N ARG A 327 3.26 -18.74 4.24
CA ARG A 327 2.96 -20.09 4.79
C ARG A 327 2.05 -20.01 6.01
N LEU A 328 2.39 -19.14 6.97
CA LEU A 328 1.60 -18.93 8.20
C LEU A 328 0.15 -18.58 7.87
N PHE A 329 -0.07 -17.59 6.98
CA PHE A 329 -1.42 -17.14 6.66
C PHE A 329 -2.18 -18.08 5.72
N ALA A 330 -1.50 -18.84 4.87
CA ALA A 330 -2.13 -19.86 4.03
C ALA A 330 -2.72 -21.02 4.84
N GLN A 331 -2.14 -21.31 5.99
CA GLN A 331 -2.61 -22.34 6.93
C GLN A 331 -3.55 -21.80 8.01
N ALA A 332 -3.64 -20.47 8.14
CA ALA A 332 -4.43 -19.84 9.19
C ALA A 332 -5.93 -20.02 8.93
N GLU A 333 -6.63 -20.51 9.95
CA GLU A 333 -8.09 -20.58 10.03
C GLU A 333 -8.63 -19.40 10.86
N PHE A 334 -7.81 -18.84 11.77
CA PHE A 334 -8.19 -17.73 12.62
C PHE A 334 -7.00 -16.77 12.85
N VAL A 335 -7.19 -15.48 12.59
CA VAL A 335 -6.20 -14.42 12.87
C VAL A 335 -6.79 -13.38 13.81
N ILE A 336 -6.06 -13.06 14.87
CA ILE A 336 -6.36 -11.98 15.81
C ILE A 336 -5.21 -10.98 15.75
N GLY A 337 -5.47 -9.68 15.65
CA GLY A 337 -4.38 -8.72 15.60
C GLY A 337 -4.77 -7.25 15.72
N PRO A 338 -3.84 -6.41 16.20
CA PRO A 338 -4.01 -4.97 16.21
C PRO A 338 -4.02 -4.41 14.77
N HIS A 339 -4.86 -3.41 14.52
CA HIS A 339 -4.95 -2.73 13.22
C HIS A 339 -3.57 -2.28 12.70
N GLY A 340 -3.19 -2.78 11.53
CA GLY A 340 -1.96 -2.38 10.85
C GLY A 340 -1.56 -3.31 9.71
N ALA A 341 -0.49 -2.93 9.01
CA ALA A 341 -0.11 -3.56 7.74
C ALA A 341 0.17 -5.08 7.80
N GLY A 342 0.48 -5.65 8.98
CA GLY A 342 0.61 -7.10 9.13
C GLY A 342 -0.67 -7.88 8.80
N MET A 343 -1.84 -7.27 9.02
CA MET A 343 -3.14 -7.84 8.66
C MET A 343 -3.31 -8.05 7.14
N THR A 344 -2.51 -7.36 6.31
CA THR A 344 -2.54 -7.51 4.85
C THR A 344 -2.30 -8.94 4.40
N ASN A 345 -1.54 -9.73 5.18
CA ASN A 345 -1.26 -11.11 4.85
C ASN A 345 -2.50 -12.02 4.82
N MET A 346 -3.66 -11.55 5.30
CA MET A 346 -4.93 -12.28 5.13
C MET A 346 -5.25 -12.62 3.67
N ILE A 347 -4.70 -11.88 2.70
CA ILE A 347 -4.88 -12.22 1.27
C ILE A 347 -4.36 -13.61 0.91
N PHE A 348 -3.45 -14.17 1.71
CA PHE A 348 -2.89 -15.51 1.50
C PHE A 348 -3.74 -16.64 2.09
N ALA A 349 -4.72 -16.33 2.94
CA ALA A 349 -5.60 -17.34 3.53
C ALA A 349 -6.65 -17.85 2.55
N HIS A 350 -7.22 -19.02 2.84
CA HIS A 350 -8.27 -19.66 2.02
C HIS A 350 -9.68 -19.45 2.58
N ASP A 351 -9.89 -19.73 3.86
CA ASP A 351 -11.08 -19.40 4.65
C ASP A 351 -10.59 -18.92 6.03
N LEU A 352 -11.02 -17.74 6.45
CA LEU A 352 -10.42 -17.06 7.60
C LEU A 352 -11.49 -16.41 8.47
N SER A 353 -11.38 -16.64 9.78
CA SER A 353 -11.97 -15.77 10.80
C SER A 353 -10.94 -14.73 11.24
N VAL A 354 -11.32 -13.46 11.20
CA VAL A 354 -10.45 -12.34 11.56
C VAL A 354 -11.05 -11.57 12.73
N VAL A 355 -10.26 -11.33 13.78
CA VAL A 355 -10.57 -10.32 14.79
C VAL A 355 -9.54 -9.21 14.73
N GLU A 356 -9.97 -8.06 14.26
CA GLU A 356 -9.17 -6.84 14.24
C GLU A 356 -9.43 -6.01 15.49
N PHE A 357 -8.39 -5.42 16.09
CA PHE A 357 -8.62 -4.52 17.22
C PHE A 357 -7.93 -3.16 17.11
N PHE A 358 -8.60 -2.16 17.67
CA PHE A 358 -8.31 -0.74 17.50
C PHE A 358 -8.02 -0.06 18.85
N SER A 359 -7.22 1.01 18.84
CA SER A 359 -7.08 1.90 20.00
C SER A 359 -8.36 2.70 20.18
N GLY A 360 -8.86 2.84 21.41
CA GLY A 360 -9.90 3.81 21.75
C GLY A 360 -9.44 5.23 21.41
N ASN A 361 -10.32 6.03 20.80
CA ASN A 361 -10.02 7.38 20.28
C ASN A 361 -8.84 7.42 19.28
N CYS A 362 -8.67 6.36 18.48
CA CYS A 362 -7.67 6.34 17.40
C CYS A 362 -7.88 7.53 16.46
N SER A 363 -6.84 8.34 16.26
CA SER A 363 -6.87 9.40 15.24
C SER A 363 -6.94 8.85 13.80
N TYR A 364 -6.73 7.54 13.65
CA TYR A 364 -6.68 6.82 12.40
C TYR A 364 -7.50 5.52 12.49
N PHE A 365 -8.82 5.65 12.50
CA PHE A 365 -9.75 4.52 12.45
C PHE A 365 -10.15 4.28 11.00
N GLN A 366 -9.45 3.38 10.30
CA GLN A 366 -9.75 3.02 8.91
C GLN A 366 -9.99 1.49 8.81
N PRO A 367 -11.24 1.03 8.75
CA PRO A 367 -11.57 -0.39 8.72
C PRO A 367 -11.37 -1.00 7.32
N ILE A 368 -10.15 -0.88 6.78
CA ILE A 368 -9.79 -1.37 5.45
C ILE A 368 -9.70 -2.89 5.42
N PHE A 369 -9.26 -3.50 6.53
CA PHE A 369 -9.16 -4.96 6.65
C PHE A 369 -10.53 -5.60 6.83
N PHE A 370 -11.51 -4.88 7.41
CA PHE A 370 -12.91 -5.26 7.34
C PHE A 370 -13.41 -5.31 5.89
N SER A 371 -13.20 -4.24 5.13
CA SER A 371 -13.60 -4.19 3.71
C SER A 371 -12.93 -5.29 2.89
N LEU A 372 -11.65 -5.56 3.16
CA LEU A 372 -10.89 -6.65 2.53
C LEU A 372 -11.42 -8.03 2.95
N SER A 373 -11.80 -8.21 4.21
CA SER A 373 -12.41 -9.47 4.69
C SER A 373 -13.70 -9.74 3.95
N GLN A 374 -14.57 -8.73 3.78
CA GLN A 374 -15.81 -8.86 3.02
C GLN A 374 -15.55 -9.17 1.54
N ALA A 375 -14.58 -8.50 0.91
CA ALA A 375 -14.15 -8.78 -0.46
C ALA A 375 -13.67 -10.24 -0.65
N LEU A 376 -13.04 -10.82 0.37
CA LEU A 376 -12.53 -12.19 0.35
C LEU A 376 -13.52 -13.22 0.94
N ASN A 377 -14.74 -12.82 1.29
CA ASN A 377 -15.74 -13.65 1.98
C ASN A 377 -15.27 -14.25 3.31
N PHE A 378 -14.45 -13.51 4.05
CA PHE A 378 -13.98 -13.88 5.39
C PHE A 378 -14.89 -13.36 6.49
N ARG A 379 -14.94 -14.12 7.59
CA ARG A 379 -15.65 -13.73 8.81
C ARG A 379 -14.82 -12.65 9.52
N HIS A 380 -15.45 -11.54 9.90
CA HIS A 380 -14.76 -10.43 10.55
C HIS A 380 -15.49 -10.00 11.81
N GLY A 381 -14.75 -9.94 12.92
CA GLY A 381 -15.15 -9.24 14.14
C GLY A 381 -14.13 -8.17 14.51
N TYR A 382 -14.52 -7.27 15.40
CA TYR A 382 -13.57 -6.31 15.95
C TYR A 382 -13.77 -6.03 17.43
N VAL A 383 -12.70 -5.55 18.06
CA VAL A 383 -12.67 -5.09 19.45
C VAL A 383 -12.02 -3.71 19.53
N VAL A 384 -12.62 -2.80 20.27
CA VAL A 384 -11.99 -1.52 20.62
C VAL A 384 -11.40 -1.63 22.02
N GLY A 385 -10.09 -1.39 22.10
CA GLY A 385 -9.35 -1.35 23.36
C GLY A 385 -9.31 0.04 23.98
N GLU A 386 -8.85 0.12 25.22
CA GLU A 386 -8.60 1.39 25.88
C GLU A 386 -7.25 1.96 25.48
N LYS A 387 -7.16 3.28 25.37
CA LYS A 387 -5.89 3.96 25.12
C LYS A 387 -5.08 4.00 26.41
N GLU A 388 -3.82 3.57 26.35
CA GLU A 388 -2.90 3.74 27.47
C GLU A 388 -2.74 5.24 27.79
N ARG A 389 -3.09 5.66 29.02
CA ARG A 389 -2.88 7.03 29.50
C ARG A 389 -1.42 7.27 29.89
N LEU A 390 -0.49 7.16 28.94
CA LEU A 390 0.86 7.69 29.14
C LEU A 390 0.81 9.21 28.92
N GLY A 391 1.16 9.99 29.95
CA GLY A 391 1.19 11.46 29.86
C GLY A 391 2.01 11.97 28.67
N ASN A 392 1.64 13.14 28.12
CA ASN A 392 2.23 13.92 27.01
C ASN A 392 2.77 13.21 25.74
N LEU A 393 2.80 11.88 25.65
CA LEU A 393 3.22 11.10 24.48
C LEU A 393 2.00 10.55 23.73
N SER A 394 1.13 11.47 23.31
CA SER A 394 -0.16 11.18 22.66
C SER A 394 -0.06 10.46 21.31
N HIS A 395 1.14 10.30 20.75
CA HIS A 395 1.42 9.87 19.37
C HIS A 395 1.67 8.36 19.17
N VAL A 396 1.79 7.57 20.25
CA VAL A 396 2.13 6.13 20.14
C VAL A 396 0.88 5.23 20.06
N GLU A 397 -0.28 5.72 20.50
CA GLU A 397 -1.60 5.03 20.44
C GLU A 397 -1.52 3.56 20.91
N ASN A 398 -0.77 3.28 21.99
CA ASN A 398 -0.74 1.95 22.60
C ASN A 398 -2.15 1.54 23.09
N ILE A 399 -2.40 0.24 23.05
CA ILE A 399 -3.73 -0.35 23.21
C ILE A 399 -3.70 -1.30 24.40
N CYS A 400 -4.67 -1.15 25.30
CA CYS A 400 -5.02 -2.17 26.29
C CYS A 400 -6.30 -2.87 25.84
N ILE A 401 -6.31 -4.20 25.83
CA ILE A 401 -7.47 -5.00 25.39
C ILE A 401 -7.98 -5.82 26.57
N ASP A 402 -9.26 -5.72 26.87
CA ASP A 402 -9.92 -6.63 27.83
C ASP A 402 -9.93 -8.07 27.25
N PRO A 403 -9.24 -9.03 27.89
CA PRO A 403 -9.19 -10.41 27.41
C PRO A 403 -10.57 -11.09 27.37
N GLN A 404 -11.47 -10.78 28.30
CA GLN A 404 -12.81 -11.38 28.34
C GLN A 404 -13.65 -10.89 27.16
N LYS A 405 -13.54 -9.60 26.83
CA LYS A 405 -14.17 -9.02 25.64
C LYS A 405 -13.64 -9.66 24.36
N MET A 406 -12.32 -9.89 24.27
CA MET A 406 -11.72 -10.63 23.14
C MET A 406 -12.30 -12.05 23.04
N LEU A 407 -12.31 -12.78 24.16
CA LEU A 407 -12.82 -14.15 24.19
C LEU A 407 -14.28 -14.26 23.75
N ASN A 408 -15.13 -13.30 24.12
CA ASN A 408 -16.53 -13.28 23.69
C ASN A 408 -16.67 -13.14 22.17
N VAL A 409 -15.91 -12.23 21.55
CA VAL A 409 -15.91 -12.05 20.09
C VAL A 409 -15.37 -13.30 19.38
N VAL A 410 -14.27 -13.89 19.89
CA VAL A 410 -13.69 -15.11 19.34
C VAL A 410 -14.71 -16.26 19.37
N LYS A 411 -15.39 -16.48 20.50
CA LYS A 411 -16.41 -17.53 20.64
C LYS A 411 -17.60 -17.38 19.70
N ARG A 412 -17.93 -16.16 19.26
CA ARG A 412 -19.01 -15.90 18.29
C ARG A 412 -18.58 -16.15 16.83
N LEU A 413 -17.28 -16.26 16.58
CA LEU A 413 -16.68 -16.50 15.25
C LEU A 413 -16.14 -17.93 15.06
N LEU A 414 -16.06 -18.71 16.14
CA LEU A 414 -15.86 -20.15 16.13
C LEU A 414 -17.20 -20.84 15.89
#